data_AF-A0A9P6FPW9-F1
#
_entry.id   AF-A0A9P6FPW9-F1
#
_cell.length_a   1.000
_cell.length_b   1.000
_cell.length_c   1.000
_cell.angle_alpha   90.00
_cell.angle_beta   90.00
_cell.angle_gamma   90.00
#
_symmetry.space_group_name_H-M   'P 1'
#
loop_
_entity.id
_entity.type
_entity.pdbx_description
1 polymer ?
#
loop_
_entity_poly.entity_id
_entity_poly.type
_entity_poly.pdbx_seq_one_letter_code
_entity_poly.pdbx_strand_id
1 'polypeptide(L)'
;MEVNRDEALRCLDIAKRHLSSGNYASARKFASKSVSLFPTKQAEAFVAKVDAEEASASSSTPSSTKSSPNPGSTKPTTATSSSSASASSSARPTSTPPRARSTPVEREYTPEQVAAVKAVRASGGDFYKVLGVKKDATETEIKKAYRK
;
A
#
# COMPACT_ATOMS: atom_id res chain seq x y z
N MET A 1 3.39 -5.63 -22.95
CA MET A 1 1.99 -5.70 -22.50
C MET A 1 1.74 -6.78 -21.43
N GLU A 2 2.74 -7.59 -21.05
CA GLU A 2 2.56 -8.72 -20.10
C GLU A 2 2.56 -8.32 -18.62
N VAL A 3 3.18 -7.18 -18.26
CA VAL A 3 3.30 -6.71 -16.86
C VAL A 3 1.95 -6.53 -16.16
N ASN A 4 0.91 -6.11 -16.89
CA ASN A 4 -0.43 -5.94 -16.32
C ASN A 4 -1.09 -7.28 -15.98
N ARG A 5 -0.77 -8.35 -16.73
CA ARG A 5 -1.28 -9.70 -16.49
C ARG A 5 -0.62 -10.31 -15.24
N ASP A 6 0.69 -10.15 -15.10
CA ASP A 6 1.44 -10.66 -13.94
C ASP A 6 1.02 -9.96 -12.64
N GLU A 7 0.79 -8.64 -12.69
CA GLU A 7 0.29 -7.88 -11.53
C GLU A 7 -1.13 -8.33 -11.13
N ALA A 8 -2.00 -8.62 -12.11
CA ALA A 8 -3.34 -9.15 -11.85
C ALA A 8 -3.27 -10.52 -11.15
N LEU A 9 -2.44 -11.44 -11.65
CA LEU A 9 -2.24 -12.76 -11.03
C LEU A 9 -1.73 -12.64 -9.59
N ARG A 10 -0.76 -11.74 -9.33
CA ARG A 10 -0.29 -11.46 -7.97
C ARG A 10 -1.40 -10.93 -7.05
N CYS A 11 -2.25 -10.03 -7.55
CA CYS A 11 -3.40 -9.54 -6.79
C CYS A 11 -4.37 -10.69 -6.44
N LEU A 12 -4.62 -11.61 -7.39
CA LEU A 12 -5.45 -12.79 -7.17
C LEU A 12 -4.88 -13.73 -6.09
N ASP A 13 -3.57 -13.97 -6.09
CA ASP A 13 -2.93 -14.84 -5.08
C ASP A 13 -2.94 -14.23 -3.68
N ILE A 14 -2.77 -12.91 -3.57
CA ILE A 14 -2.94 -12.20 -2.30
C ILE A 14 -4.39 -12.33 -1.81
N ALA A 15 -5.36 -12.20 -2.70
CA ALA A 15 -6.78 -12.35 -2.38
C ALA A 15 -7.10 -13.75 -1.83
N LYS A 16 -6.55 -14.82 -2.43
CA LYS A 16 -6.68 -16.21 -1.93
C LYS A 16 -6.17 -16.38 -0.50
N ARG A 17 -4.99 -15.81 -0.18
CA ARG A 17 -4.41 -15.86 1.17
C ARG A 17 -5.26 -15.13 2.21
N HIS A 18 -5.88 -14.02 1.83
CA HIS A 18 -6.80 -13.29 2.71
C HIS A 18 -8.08 -14.07 2.96
N LEU A 19 -8.64 -14.72 1.91
CA LEU A 19 -9.81 -15.58 2.04
C LEU A 19 -9.54 -16.76 2.98
N SER A 20 -8.40 -17.45 2.84
CA SER A 20 -8.02 -18.53 3.77
C SER A 20 -7.78 -18.07 5.21
N SER A 21 -7.51 -16.77 5.40
CA SER A 21 -7.33 -16.16 6.73
C SER A 21 -8.62 -15.57 7.31
N GLY A 22 -9.77 -15.73 6.62
CA GLY A 22 -11.06 -15.15 7.03
C GLY A 22 -11.19 -13.63 6.84
N ASN A 23 -10.24 -13.00 6.15
CA ASN A 23 -10.22 -11.56 5.91
C ASN A 23 -10.93 -11.20 4.59
N TYR A 24 -12.25 -11.35 4.55
CA TYR A 24 -13.05 -11.19 3.32
C TYR A 24 -12.97 -9.79 2.71
N ALA A 25 -13.02 -8.73 3.53
CA ALA A 25 -12.94 -7.35 3.04
C ALA A 25 -11.63 -7.04 2.29
N SER A 26 -10.51 -7.61 2.75
CA SER A 26 -9.22 -7.49 2.05
C SER A 26 -9.17 -8.38 0.80
N ALA A 27 -9.69 -9.61 0.88
CA ALA A 27 -9.76 -10.51 -0.25
C ALA A 27 -10.54 -9.89 -1.42
N ARG A 28 -11.70 -9.27 -1.16
CA ARG A 28 -12.52 -8.61 -2.18
C ARG A 28 -11.77 -7.47 -2.85
N LYS A 29 -11.11 -6.60 -2.07
CA LYS A 29 -10.32 -5.47 -2.59
C LYS A 29 -9.24 -5.93 -3.58
N PHE A 30 -8.47 -6.96 -3.22
CA PHE A 30 -7.41 -7.47 -4.09
C PHE A 30 -7.97 -8.20 -5.32
N ALA A 31 -9.09 -8.91 -5.18
CA ALA A 31 -9.77 -9.55 -6.30
C ALA A 31 -10.33 -8.53 -7.30
N SER A 32 -11.02 -7.48 -6.85
CA SER A 32 -11.50 -6.39 -7.70
C SER A 32 -10.35 -5.66 -8.40
N LYS A 33 -9.20 -5.49 -7.72
CA LYS A 33 -7.99 -4.91 -8.32
C LYS A 33 -7.44 -5.80 -9.44
N SER A 34 -7.45 -7.12 -9.26
CA SER A 34 -7.07 -8.07 -10.32
C SER A 34 -7.97 -7.92 -11.55
N VAL A 35 -9.29 -7.83 -11.37
CA VAL A 35 -10.25 -7.63 -12.47
C VAL A 35 -9.98 -6.29 -13.17
N SER A 36 -9.74 -5.22 -12.42
CA SER A 36 -9.46 -3.89 -12.99
C SER A 36 -8.15 -3.83 -13.79
N LEU A 37 -7.12 -4.58 -13.38
CA LEU A 37 -5.83 -4.61 -14.06
C LEU A 37 -5.87 -5.49 -15.31
N PHE A 38 -6.48 -6.67 -15.19
CA PHE A 38 -6.65 -7.61 -16.28
C PHE A 38 -7.94 -8.41 -16.08
N PRO A 39 -9.05 -8.04 -16.75
CA PRO A 39 -10.32 -8.73 -16.62
C PRO A 39 -10.17 -10.19 -17.03
N THR A 40 -10.39 -11.09 -16.09
CA THR A 40 -10.34 -12.53 -16.32
C THR A 40 -11.55 -13.18 -15.66
N LYS A 41 -12.10 -14.19 -16.33
CA LYS A 41 -13.22 -14.98 -15.78
C LYS A 41 -12.88 -15.58 -14.41
N GLN A 42 -11.61 -15.93 -14.19
CA GLN A 42 -11.12 -16.44 -12.91
C GLN A 42 -11.18 -15.38 -11.80
N ALA A 43 -10.78 -14.13 -12.08
CA ALA A 43 -10.81 -13.07 -11.09
C ALA A 43 -12.23 -12.65 -10.74
N GLU A 44 -13.12 -12.57 -11.73
CA GLU A 44 -14.55 -12.25 -11.52
C GLU A 44 -15.26 -13.34 -10.70
N ALA A 45 -15.05 -14.62 -11.04
CA ALA A 45 -15.57 -15.74 -10.27
C ALA A 45 -15.05 -15.75 -8.83
N PHE A 46 -13.80 -15.32 -8.63
CA PHE A 46 -13.21 -15.23 -7.29
C PHE A 46 -13.84 -14.10 -6.45
N VAL A 47 -14.16 -12.95 -7.05
CA VAL A 47 -14.90 -11.88 -6.35
C VAL A 47 -16.26 -12.40 -5.85
N ALA A 48 -17.03 -13.06 -6.72
CA ALA A 48 -18.32 -13.64 -6.34
C ALA A 48 -18.19 -14.70 -5.23
N LYS A 49 -17.13 -15.51 -5.27
CA LYS A 49 -16.83 -16.48 -4.20
C LYS A 49 -16.57 -15.77 -2.87
N VAL A 50 -15.74 -14.73 -2.85
CA VAL A 50 -15.44 -13.96 -1.63
C VAL A 50 -16.72 -13.35 -1.05
N ASP A 51 -17.59 -12.76 -1.88
CA ASP A 51 -18.85 -12.16 -1.43
C ASP A 51 -19.81 -13.21 -0.84
N ALA A 52 -19.88 -14.41 -1.43
CA ALA A 52 -20.70 -15.51 -0.89
C ALA A 52 -20.17 -16.04 0.46
N GLU A 53 -18.85 -16.12 0.60
CA GLU A 53 -18.17 -16.57 1.82
C GLU A 53 -18.26 -15.50 2.93
N GLU A 54 -18.20 -14.22 2.58
CA GLU A 54 -18.43 -13.08 3.49
C GLU A 54 -19.88 -13.06 4.01
N ALA A 55 -20.85 -13.29 3.12
CA ALA A 55 -22.27 -13.39 3.48
C ALA A 55 -22.55 -14.59 4.39
N SER A 56 -21.93 -15.74 4.09
CA SER A 56 -22.04 -16.95 4.93
C SER A 56 -21.37 -16.76 6.30
N ALA A 57 -20.18 -16.13 6.35
CA ALA A 57 -19.49 -15.85 7.59
C ALA A 57 -20.23 -14.83 8.46
N SER A 58 -20.85 -13.81 7.86
CA SER A 58 -21.66 -12.80 8.58
C SER A 58 -22.94 -13.38 9.19
N SER A 59 -23.40 -14.55 8.74
CA SER A 59 -24.53 -15.26 9.35
C SER A 59 -24.19 -15.99 10.66
N SER A 60 -22.90 -16.07 11.02
CA SER A 60 -22.41 -16.81 12.20
C SER A 60 -22.09 -15.96 13.43
N THR A 61 -22.44 -14.66 13.44
CA THR A 61 -22.30 -13.79 14.61
C THR A 61 -23.65 -13.25 15.08
N PRO A 62 -24.08 -13.51 16.33
CA PRO A 62 -25.26 -12.86 16.88
C PRO A 62 -25.00 -11.38 17.04
N SER A 63 -25.99 -10.59 16.63
CA SER A 63 -26.18 -9.18 16.97
C SER A 63 -25.78 -8.88 18.42
N SER A 64 -24.77 -8.03 18.61
CA SER A 64 -24.71 -7.14 19.76
C SER A 64 -25.33 -5.79 19.37
N THR A 65 -26.45 -5.54 20.03
CA THR A 65 -27.39 -4.42 19.92
C THR A 65 -26.82 -3.05 20.27
N LYS A 66 -27.27 -2.02 19.52
CA LYS A 66 -27.84 -0.70 19.89
C LYS A 66 -27.40 -0.10 21.25
N SER A 67 -27.05 1.18 21.44
CA SER A 67 -27.67 2.45 21.00
C SER A 67 -26.80 3.63 21.48
N SER A 68 -26.75 4.74 20.73
CA SER A 68 -27.33 6.02 21.20
C SER A 68 -27.19 7.14 20.16
N PRO A 69 -28.28 7.88 19.88
CA PRO A 69 -28.30 9.05 19.00
C PRO A 69 -28.02 10.33 19.81
N ASN A 70 -27.18 11.22 19.28
CA ASN A 70 -27.09 12.59 19.79
C ASN A 70 -28.04 13.49 18.97
N PRO A 71 -28.98 14.21 19.60
CA PRO A 71 -29.74 15.28 18.96
C PRO A 71 -28.96 16.59 19.12
N GLY A 72 -28.63 17.24 18.00
CA GLY A 72 -27.88 18.50 17.99
C GLY A 72 -28.26 19.33 16.79
N SER A 73 -29.26 20.19 16.99
CA SER A 73 -29.91 21.09 16.06
C SER A 73 -28.95 21.99 15.25
N THR A 74 -29.21 22.17 13.95
CA THR A 74 -29.49 23.48 13.31
C THR A 74 -29.60 23.32 11.77
N LYS A 75 -30.77 23.65 11.23
CA LYS A 75 -31.02 24.07 9.83
C LYS A 75 -31.27 25.61 9.91
N PRO A 76 -31.33 26.41 8.82
CA PRO A 76 -31.75 26.04 7.47
C PRO A 76 -31.05 26.73 6.26
N THR A 77 -31.43 26.26 5.05
CA THR A 77 -31.48 26.95 3.72
C THR A 77 -30.16 27.49 3.14
N THR A 78 -29.74 27.16 1.92
CA THR A 78 -30.39 27.48 0.63
C THR A 78 -29.86 26.61 -0.52
N ALA A 79 -30.63 26.61 -1.61
CA ALA A 79 -30.40 25.89 -2.87
C ALA A 79 -29.02 26.11 -3.50
N THR A 80 -28.52 25.13 -4.26
CA THR A 80 -28.46 25.19 -5.74
C THR A 80 -27.80 23.94 -6.31
N SER A 81 -28.20 23.66 -7.53
CA SER A 81 -27.84 22.56 -8.41
C SER A 81 -26.38 22.60 -8.90
N SER A 82 -25.96 21.41 -9.34
CA SER A 82 -25.13 21.17 -10.53
C SER A 82 -23.74 21.79 -10.64
N SER A 83 -22.79 20.86 -10.81
CA SER A 83 -21.71 20.90 -11.80
C SER A 83 -20.50 21.81 -11.55
N SER A 84 -19.41 21.39 -12.20
CA SER A 84 -18.09 22.01 -12.28
C SER A 84 -17.21 21.78 -11.04
N ALA A 85 -16.26 20.86 -11.12
CA ALA A 85 -14.97 21.03 -11.78
C ALA A 85 -14.08 22.05 -11.05
N SER A 86 -13.05 21.53 -10.42
CA SER A 86 -11.77 22.20 -10.16
C SER A 86 -10.94 21.22 -9.34
N ALA A 87 -9.63 21.22 -9.39
CA ALA A 87 -8.65 21.72 -10.35
C ALA A 87 -7.33 21.17 -9.80
N SER A 88 -6.35 21.03 -10.69
CA SER A 88 -4.93 21.19 -10.38
C SER A 88 -4.39 20.52 -9.11
N SER A 89 -3.59 19.48 -9.30
CA SER A 89 -2.14 19.72 -9.21
C SER A 89 -1.38 18.50 -9.69
N SER A 90 -0.56 18.75 -10.70
CA SER A 90 0.62 17.96 -10.98
C SER A 90 1.47 17.92 -9.71
N ALA A 91 1.48 16.78 -9.03
CA ALA A 91 2.46 16.46 -8.00
C ALA A 91 2.70 14.96 -8.03
N ARG A 92 3.51 14.57 -9.02
CA ARG A 92 4.30 13.34 -9.08
C ARG A 92 4.59 12.76 -7.68
N PRO A 93 4.08 11.56 -7.32
CA PRO A 93 4.61 10.85 -6.18
C PRO A 93 5.72 9.92 -6.69
N THR A 94 6.95 10.39 -6.57
CA THR A 94 8.05 9.52 -6.18
C THR A 94 7.63 8.87 -4.86
N SER A 95 7.26 7.58 -4.81
CA SER A 95 7.28 6.81 -3.55
C SER A 95 6.79 5.37 -3.70
N THR A 96 7.75 4.47 -3.48
CA THR A 96 7.65 3.25 -2.64
C THR A 96 6.49 2.28 -2.85
N PRO A 97 6.74 1.02 -3.26
CA PRO A 97 5.71 -0.01 -3.17
C PRO A 97 5.27 -0.18 -1.70
N PRO A 98 3.97 -0.42 -1.45
CA PRO A 98 3.47 -0.67 -0.11
C PRO A 98 4.12 -1.95 0.40
N ARG A 99 4.99 -1.81 1.40
CA ARG A 99 5.65 -2.91 2.09
C ARG A 99 4.57 -3.77 2.75
N ALA A 100 4.16 -4.81 2.04
CA ALA A 100 3.38 -5.90 2.58
C ALA A 100 4.14 -6.47 3.79
N ARG A 101 3.45 -6.50 4.93
CA ARG A 101 3.90 -7.07 6.19
C ARG A 101 4.42 -8.48 5.91
N SER A 102 5.75 -8.61 5.95
CA SER A 102 6.47 -9.78 5.50
C SER A 102 6.36 -10.86 6.57
N THR A 103 5.94 -12.06 6.17
CA THR A 103 6.44 -13.27 6.82
C THR A 103 7.98 -13.19 6.90
N PRO A 104 8.63 -13.71 7.95
CA PRO A 104 10.08 -13.73 8.03
C PRO A 104 10.59 -14.75 6.99
N VAL A 105 10.66 -14.31 5.74
CA VAL A 105 11.55 -14.88 4.76
C VAL A 105 12.93 -14.55 5.32
N GLU A 106 13.68 -15.56 5.76
CA GLU A 106 15.11 -15.44 5.98
C GLU A 106 15.74 -15.11 4.63
N ARG A 107 15.70 -13.83 4.28
CA ARG A 107 16.39 -13.32 3.11
C ARG A 107 17.86 -13.49 3.45
N GLU A 108 18.54 -14.37 2.72
CA GLU A 108 19.98 -14.50 2.78
C GLU A 108 20.59 -13.14 2.44
N TYR A 109 21.09 -12.43 3.45
CA TYR A 109 21.81 -11.18 3.26
C TYR A 109 23.30 -11.50 3.25
N THR A 110 24.03 -10.93 2.30
CA THR A 110 25.49 -11.03 2.33
C THR A 110 26.02 -10.24 3.55
N PRO A 111 27.15 -10.65 4.13
CA PRO A 111 27.75 -9.91 5.25
C PRO A 111 28.03 -8.44 4.89
N GLU A 112 28.34 -8.18 3.62
CA GLU A 112 28.53 -6.83 3.07
C GLU A 112 27.23 -6.01 3.10
N GLN A 113 26.09 -6.59 2.69
CA GLN A 113 24.79 -5.91 2.76
C GLN A 113 24.40 -5.56 4.19
N VAL A 114 24.64 -6.48 5.13
CA VAL A 114 24.36 -6.24 6.55
C VAL A 114 25.25 -5.12 7.09
N ALA A 115 26.55 -5.11 6.72
CA ALA A 115 27.48 -4.06 7.11
C ALA A 115 27.05 -2.69 6.56
N ALA A 116 26.65 -2.61 5.29
CA ALA A 116 26.15 -1.38 4.66
C ALA A 116 24.90 -0.84 5.38
N VAL A 117 23.92 -1.71 5.67
CA VAL A 117 22.70 -1.31 6.39
C VAL A 117 23.02 -0.84 7.81
N LYS A 118 23.94 -1.51 8.52
CA LYS A 118 24.40 -1.09 9.84
C LYS A 118 25.06 0.29 9.80
N ALA A 119 25.94 0.53 8.82
CA ALA A 119 26.61 1.82 8.65
C ALA A 119 25.61 2.96 8.42
N VAL A 120 24.64 2.78 7.51
CA VAL A 120 23.60 3.78 7.22
C VAL A 120 22.74 4.08 8.45
N ARG A 121 22.37 3.05 9.21
CA ARG A 121 21.54 3.22 10.43
C ARG A 121 22.34 3.91 11.56
N ALA A 122 23.63 3.64 11.68
CA ALA A 122 24.50 4.24 12.69
C ALA A 122 24.75 5.74 12.45
N SER A 123 24.61 6.22 11.20
CA SER A 123 24.83 7.63 10.87
C SER A 123 23.78 8.59 11.45
N GLY A 124 22.64 8.10 11.97
CA GLY A 124 21.70 8.92 12.73
C GLY A 124 21.13 10.13 11.96
N GLY A 125 21.04 10.05 10.63
CA GLY A 125 20.61 11.15 9.75
C GLY A 125 21.75 12.01 9.20
N ASP A 126 22.99 11.77 9.62
CA ASP A 126 24.18 12.40 9.05
C ASP A 126 24.76 11.57 7.91
N PHE A 127 24.15 11.67 6.73
CA PHE A 127 24.54 10.87 5.57
C PHE A 127 25.90 11.26 4.97
N TYR A 128 26.45 12.42 5.33
CA TYR A 128 27.80 12.81 4.94
C TYR A 128 28.85 11.83 5.50
N LYS A 129 28.61 11.27 6.69
CA LYS A 129 29.46 10.20 7.26
C LYS A 129 29.46 8.92 6.43
N VAL A 130 28.33 8.56 5.83
CA VAL A 130 28.23 7.39 4.92
C VAL A 130 29.04 7.66 3.66
N LEU A 131 29.04 8.91 3.19
CA LEU A 131 29.81 9.39 2.05
C LEU A 131 31.26 9.78 2.41
N GLY A 132 31.73 9.50 3.63
CA GLY A 132 33.10 9.81 4.05
C GLY A 132 33.50 11.30 3.94
N VAL A 133 32.54 12.21 3.85
CA VAL A 133 32.75 13.67 3.72
C VAL A 133 32.19 14.39 4.93
N LYS A 134 32.68 15.61 5.18
CA LYS A 134 32.14 16.48 6.24
C LYS A 134 30.84 17.15 5.77
N LYS A 135 29.98 17.54 6.70
CA LYS A 135 28.74 18.29 6.40
C LYS A 135 29.01 19.64 5.74
N ASP A 136 30.06 20.31 6.19
CA ASP A 136 30.49 21.61 5.69
C ASP A 136 31.44 21.50 4.49
N ALA A 137 31.58 20.30 3.91
CA ALA A 137 32.44 20.08 2.76
C ALA A 137 31.95 20.90 1.56
N THR A 138 32.89 21.60 0.93
CA THR A 138 32.59 22.39 -0.27
C THR A 138 32.48 21.52 -1.51
N GLU A 139 31.84 22.02 -2.56
CA GLU A 139 31.66 21.28 -3.81
C GLU A 139 32.98 20.78 -4.42
N THR A 140 34.06 21.55 -4.23
CA THR A 140 35.42 21.17 -4.64
C THR A 140 35.98 19.98 -3.86
N GLU A 141 35.76 19.92 -2.54
CA GLU A 141 36.16 18.80 -1.69
C GLU A 141 35.38 17.52 -2.00
N ILE A 142 34.07 17.65 -2.24
CA ILE A 142 33.22 16.52 -2.65
C ILE A 142 33.67 15.97 -4.01
N LYS A 143 33.92 16.85 -4.98
CA LYS A 143 34.46 16.47 -6.29
C LYS A 143 35.81 15.76 -6.13
N LYS A 144 36.70 16.26 -5.28
CA LYS A 144 38.01 15.63 -5.05
C LYS A 144 37.89 14.23 -4.42
N ALA A 145 36.97 14.03 -3.47
CA ALA A 145 36.79 12.76 -2.77
C ALA A 145 36.23 11.64 -3.68
N TYR A 146 35.52 11.99 -4.76
CA TYR A 146 34.79 11.03 -5.60
C TYR A 146 35.10 11.10 -7.09
N ARG A 147 36.05 11.95 -7.51
CA ARG A 147 36.51 11.99 -8.91
C ARG A 147 37.28 10.71 -9.21
N LYS A 148 36.70 9.90 -10.09
CA LYS A 148 37.36 8.76 -10.75
C LYS A 148 38.46 9.23 -11.69
#